data_AF-A0AA38WCQ6-F1
#
_entry.id   AF-A0AA38WCQ6-F1
#
_cell.length_a   1.000
_cell.length_b   1.000
_cell.length_c   1.000
_cell.angle_alpha   90.00
_cell.angle_beta   90.00
_cell.angle_gamma   90.00
#
_symmetry.space_group_name_H-M   'P 1'
#
loop_
_entity.id
_entity.type
_entity.pdbx_description
1 polymer ?
#
loop_
_entity_poly.entity_id
_entity_poly.type
_entity_poly.pdbx_seq_one_letter_code
_entity_poly.pdbx_strand_id
1 'polypeptide(L)'
;MVRAELTTLKKDDSQHNRARLKKSFDGLVTEEQTFILELVSVDLNSLDKSTSVKVQKTAEYIKSNYERTMFIYECNFEVPESFGEIEAALVKNEHNKEIYIKNIVLDDGNVTFTCESWIDKMHGERIFFTNKQSYLPSETPAWLKYLRGKDLESLRGNDETERKPFERIYGYDLYNDLGDGRPVLGGQEHPYPRRCRTGRTKTPGETSKGTH
;
A
#
# COMPACT_ATOMS: atom_id res chain seq x y z
N MET A 1 19.84 16.34 9.05
CA MET A 1 18.37 16.48 8.98
C MET A 1 17.94 16.09 7.59
N VAL A 2 16.91 15.26 7.45
CA VAL A 2 16.31 14.89 6.17
C VAL A 2 14.85 15.36 6.17
N ARG A 3 14.48 16.22 5.23
CA ARG A 3 13.10 16.74 5.10
C ARG A 3 12.29 15.74 4.28
N ALA A 4 11.10 15.37 4.75
CA ALA A 4 10.20 14.46 4.05
C ALA A 4 8.84 15.12 3.80
N GLU A 5 8.42 15.14 2.54
CA GLU A 5 7.12 15.63 2.09
C GLU A 5 6.27 14.46 1.60
N LEU A 6 5.10 14.26 2.22
CA LEU A 6 4.12 13.23 1.87
C LEU A 6 2.93 13.90 1.16
N THR A 7 2.66 13.48 -0.07
CA THR A 7 1.50 13.96 -0.83
C THR A 7 0.37 12.95 -0.79
N THR A 8 -0.80 13.38 -0.34
CA THR A 8 -2.01 12.57 -0.33
C THR A 8 -3.11 13.18 -1.19
N LEU A 9 -4.03 12.33 -1.65
CA LEU A 9 -5.22 12.73 -2.37
C LEU A 9 -6.45 12.28 -1.59
N LYS A 10 -7.49 13.13 -1.58
CA LYS A 10 -8.78 12.73 -1.03
C LYS A 10 -9.48 11.76 -1.99
N LYS A 11 -10.18 10.81 -1.40
CA LYS A 11 -11.19 10.00 -2.12
C LYS A 11 -12.20 10.92 -2.77
N ASP A 12 -12.20 10.93 -4.11
CA ASP A 12 -13.27 11.58 -4.84
C ASP A 12 -14.51 10.67 -4.77
N ASP A 13 -15.44 11.00 -3.89
CA ASP A 13 -16.74 10.34 -3.79
C ASP A 13 -17.64 10.61 -5.04
N SER A 14 -17.14 11.36 -6.04
CA SER A 14 -17.91 11.84 -7.19
C SER A 14 -18.24 10.83 -8.29
N GLN A 15 -17.79 9.56 -8.21
CA GLN A 15 -18.33 8.54 -9.12
C GLN A 15 -19.85 8.40 -9.00
N HIS A 16 -20.48 8.89 -7.90
CA HIS A 16 -21.92 8.86 -7.73
C HIS A 16 -22.67 10.19 -7.79
N ASN A 17 -22.07 11.39 -7.68
CA ASN A 17 -22.83 12.66 -7.75
C ASN A 17 -21.93 13.91 -7.94
N ARG A 18 -21.78 14.37 -9.20
CA ARG A 18 -21.02 15.59 -9.56
C ARG A 18 -21.68 16.91 -9.15
N ALA A 19 -22.93 16.92 -8.67
CA ALA A 19 -23.71 18.16 -8.49
C ALA A 19 -23.57 18.87 -7.12
N ARG A 20 -22.85 18.32 -6.14
CA ARG A 20 -22.81 18.85 -4.75
C ARG A 20 -21.52 19.57 -4.34
N LEU A 21 -20.61 19.81 -5.28
CA LEU A 21 -19.20 20.15 -5.02
C LEU A 21 -18.90 21.59 -4.53
N LYS A 22 -19.89 22.46 -4.28
CA LYS A 22 -19.60 23.84 -3.82
C LYS A 22 -19.96 24.16 -2.37
N LYS A 23 -20.47 23.21 -1.57
CA LYS A 23 -21.01 23.53 -0.22
C LYS A 23 -20.52 22.66 0.95
N SER A 24 -19.44 21.89 0.79
CA SER A 24 -18.93 21.07 1.91
C SER A 24 -17.40 20.95 1.90
N PHE A 25 -16.70 22.07 1.73
CA PHE A 25 -15.26 22.12 1.94
C PHE A 25 -14.88 22.37 3.41
N ASP A 26 -15.79 22.91 4.23
CA ASP A 26 -15.54 23.26 5.64
C ASP A 26 -15.49 22.07 6.62
N GLY A 27 -15.58 20.82 6.15
CA GLY A 27 -15.85 19.70 7.06
C GLY A 27 -14.77 18.64 7.27
N LEU A 28 -13.75 18.46 6.41
CA LEU A 28 -13.12 17.12 6.30
C LEU A 28 -11.63 17.06 5.89
N VAL A 29 -10.81 17.96 6.42
CA VAL A 29 -9.44 17.63 6.85
C VAL A 29 -9.26 18.33 8.18
N THR A 30 -9.40 17.58 9.27
CA THR A 30 -9.02 18.09 10.57
C THR A 30 -7.49 18.06 10.64
N GLU A 31 -6.90 19.03 11.33
CA GLU A 31 -5.48 19.11 11.69
C GLU A 31 -4.97 17.85 12.45
N GLU A 32 -5.85 16.87 12.69
CA GLU A 32 -5.63 15.62 13.42
C GLU A 32 -5.21 14.43 12.52
N GLN A 33 -5.06 14.63 11.21
CA GLN A 33 -4.56 13.57 10.33
C GLN A 33 -3.05 13.38 10.54
N THR A 34 -2.69 12.32 11.27
CA THR A 34 -1.30 11.93 11.51
C THR A 34 -0.91 10.73 10.66
N PHE A 35 0.21 10.87 9.96
CA PHE A 35 0.91 9.75 9.35
C PHE A 35 2.19 9.51 10.13
N ILE A 36 2.47 8.25 10.42
CA ILE A 36 3.80 7.86 10.89
C ILE A 36 4.59 7.40 9.68
N LEU A 37 5.75 8.02 9.49
CA LEU A 37 6.73 7.65 8.49
C LEU A 37 7.93 7.02 9.20
N GLU A 38 8.36 5.86 8.74
CA GLU A 38 9.58 5.20 9.19
C GLU A 38 10.49 4.96 7.98
N LEU A 39 11.63 5.63 7.95
CA LEU A 39 12.65 5.45 6.92
C LEU A 39 13.49 4.23 7.26
N VAL A 40 13.87 3.47 6.25
CA VAL A 40 14.65 2.24 6.42
C VAL A 40 15.86 2.27 5.49
N SER A 41 17.00 1.89 6.06
CA SER A 41 18.28 1.80 5.38
C SER A 41 19.10 0.62 5.92
N VAL A 42 20.23 0.33 5.26
CA VAL A 42 21.22 -0.63 5.75
C VAL A 42 21.93 -0.10 7.00
N ASP A 43 22.14 -0.98 7.98
CA ASP A 43 23.00 -0.65 9.12
C ASP A 43 24.47 -0.67 8.69
N LEU A 44 25.07 0.50 8.47
CA LEU A 44 26.49 0.61 8.12
C LEU A 44 27.44 0.22 9.26
N ASN A 45 26.96 0.21 10.51
CA ASN A 45 27.75 -0.16 11.67
C ASN A 45 27.71 -1.68 11.93
N SER A 46 26.78 -2.40 11.31
CA SER A 46 26.69 -3.85 11.45
C SER A 46 27.73 -4.55 10.59
N LEU A 47 28.46 -5.49 11.20
CA LEU A 47 29.28 -6.47 10.48
C LEU A 47 28.43 -7.33 9.53
N ASP A 48 27.17 -7.53 9.89
CA ASP A 48 26.17 -8.17 9.06
C ASP A 48 25.37 -7.12 8.28
N LYS A 49 25.79 -6.90 7.03
CA LYS A 49 25.12 -6.00 6.07
C LYS A 49 23.72 -6.44 5.66
N SER A 50 23.14 -7.46 6.29
CA SER A 50 21.71 -7.78 6.21
C SER A 50 20.86 -7.06 7.26
N THR A 51 21.50 -6.43 8.26
CA THR A 51 20.81 -5.66 9.29
C THR A 51 20.33 -4.32 8.73
N SER A 52 19.09 -3.94 9.06
CA SER A 52 18.54 -2.62 8.72
C SER A 52 18.44 -1.73 9.95
N VAL A 53 18.62 -0.43 9.73
CA VAL A 53 18.36 0.63 10.71
C VAL A 53 17.10 1.39 10.30
N LYS A 54 16.42 1.94 11.30
CA LYS A 54 15.17 2.65 11.12
C LYS A 54 15.14 3.96 11.90
N VAL A 55 14.51 4.97 11.33
CA VAL A 55 14.17 6.22 12.03
C VAL A 55 12.72 6.56 11.74
N GLN A 56 11.98 6.94 12.77
CA GLN A 56 10.54 7.16 12.69
C GLN A 56 10.19 8.60 13.07
N LYS A 57 9.21 9.19 12.38
CA LYS A 57 8.69 10.52 12.67
C LYS A 57 7.21 10.61 12.29
N THR A 58 6.46 11.43 13.01
CA THR A 58 5.09 11.79 12.65
C THR A 58 5.13 12.94 11.64
N ALA A 59 4.42 12.80 10.53
CA ALA A 59 4.21 13.84 9.53
C ALA A 59 3.01 14.70 9.89
N GLU A 60 3.22 16.02 9.89
CA GLU A 60 2.25 17.03 10.25
C GLU A 60 1.66 17.67 9.00
N TYR A 61 0.39 18.05 9.05
CA TYR A 61 -0.26 18.75 7.95
C TYR A 61 0.37 20.14 7.73
N ILE A 62 0.71 20.46 6.49
CA ILE A 62 1.27 21.76 6.12
C ILE A 62 0.27 22.59 5.32
N LYS A 63 -0.23 22.04 4.22
CA LYS A 63 -1.08 22.77 3.29
C LYS A 63 -1.89 21.84 2.42
N SER A 64 -2.92 22.40 1.78
CA SER A 64 -3.71 21.72 0.77
C SER A 64 -3.79 22.56 -0.51
N ASN A 65 -3.95 21.85 -1.63
CA ASN A 65 -4.35 22.44 -2.89
C ASN A 65 -5.75 21.93 -3.21
N TYR A 66 -6.75 22.76 -2.89
CA TYR A 66 -8.16 22.43 -3.03
C TYR A 66 -8.59 22.16 -4.48
N GLU A 67 -7.96 22.79 -5.46
CA GLU A 67 -8.25 22.54 -6.89
C GLU A 67 -7.88 21.11 -7.30
N ARG A 68 -6.85 20.54 -6.66
CA ARG A 68 -6.34 19.20 -6.95
C ARG A 68 -6.72 18.16 -5.91
N THR A 69 -7.56 18.50 -4.93
CA THR A 69 -7.91 17.62 -3.79
C THR A 69 -6.69 17.02 -3.11
N MET A 70 -5.59 17.78 -3.08
CA MET A 70 -4.25 17.33 -2.71
C MET A 70 -3.88 17.92 -1.35
N PHE A 71 -3.32 17.09 -0.46
CA PHE A 71 -2.89 17.49 0.87
C PHE A 71 -1.42 17.13 1.05
N ILE A 72 -0.68 18.02 1.69
CA ILE A 72 0.76 17.91 1.88
C ILE A 72 1.04 17.84 3.38
N TYR A 73 1.77 16.81 3.77
CA TYR A 73 2.27 16.58 5.13
C TYR A 73 3.79 16.61 5.11
N GLU A 74 4.40 17.05 6.19
CA GLU A 74 5.85 17.16 6.28
C GLU A 74 6.36 16.68 7.63
N CYS A 75 7.56 16.11 7.63
CA CYS A 75 8.35 15.93 8.84
C CYS A 75 9.84 16.06 8.55
N ASN A 76 10.62 16.26 9.63
CA ASN A 76 12.06 16.34 9.56
C ASN A 76 12.68 15.23 10.42
N PHE A 77 13.51 14.40 9.79
CA PHE A 77 14.22 13.29 10.43
C PHE A 77 15.61 13.70 10.89
N GLU A 78 15.94 13.32 12.11
CA GLU A 78 17.31 13.30 12.63
C GLU A 78 17.96 11.98 12.19
N VAL A 79 18.55 11.98 11.00
CA VAL A 79 19.22 10.81 10.42
C VAL A 79 20.71 10.84 10.76
N PRO A 80 21.26 9.83 11.46
CA PRO A 80 22.70 9.73 11.70
C PRO A 80 23.51 9.59 10.40
N GLU A 81 24.76 10.03 10.38
CA GLU A 81 25.65 9.84 9.21
C GLU A 81 25.84 8.35 8.86
N SER A 82 25.77 7.47 9.87
CA SER A 82 25.85 6.02 9.70
C SER A 82 24.56 5.37 9.19
N PHE A 83 23.49 6.14 8.97
CA PHE A 83 22.19 5.58 8.56
C PHE A 83 22.25 4.97 7.17
N GLY A 84 23.18 5.36 6.31
CA GLY A 84 23.29 4.84 4.94
C GLY A 84 22.23 5.39 3.98
N GLU A 85 22.14 4.79 2.79
CA GLU A 85 21.16 5.19 1.77
C GLU A 85 19.74 4.68 2.09
N ILE A 86 18.79 5.60 2.15
CA ILE A 86 17.38 5.29 2.38
C ILE A 86 16.79 4.64 1.11
N GLU A 87 16.40 3.36 1.20
CA GLU A 87 15.82 2.62 0.06
C GLU A 87 14.37 2.14 0.29
N ALA A 88 13.85 2.25 1.52
CA ALA A 88 12.47 1.95 1.83
C ALA A 88 11.87 2.91 2.85
N ALA A 89 10.55 3.09 2.79
CA ALA A 89 9.77 3.86 3.76
C ALA A 89 8.52 3.06 4.14
N LEU A 90 8.28 2.92 5.43
CA LEU A 90 7.02 2.41 5.98
C LEU A 90 6.11 3.60 6.32
N VAL A 91 4.84 3.48 5.96
CA VAL A 91 3.82 4.46 6.28
C VAL A 91 2.71 3.79 7.06
N LYS A 92 2.33 4.41 8.17
CA LYS A 92 1.16 4.05 8.95
C LYS A 92 0.14 5.19 8.90
N ASN A 93 -1.09 4.84 8.55
CA ASN A 93 -2.23 5.73 8.67
C ASN A 93 -2.83 5.56 10.07
N GLU A 94 -2.78 6.59 10.91
CA GLU A 94 -3.43 6.55 12.23
C GLU A 94 -4.88 7.06 12.20
N HIS A 95 -5.29 7.65 11.08
CA HIS A 95 -6.63 8.17 10.86
C HIS A 95 -7.63 7.05 10.55
N ASN A 96 -8.89 7.24 10.93
CA ASN A 96 -9.95 6.22 10.79
C ASN A 96 -10.54 6.10 9.37
N LYS A 97 -9.93 6.74 8.37
CA LYS A 97 -10.37 6.68 6.96
C LYS A 97 -9.20 6.30 6.09
N GLU A 98 -9.46 5.50 5.06
CA GLU A 98 -8.51 5.25 3.99
C GLU A 98 -8.08 6.55 3.31
N ILE A 99 -6.79 6.66 3.01
CA ILE A 99 -6.21 7.82 2.33
C ILE A 99 -5.34 7.31 1.19
N TYR A 100 -5.42 8.00 0.04
CA TYR A 100 -4.56 7.72 -1.09
C TYR A 100 -3.24 8.45 -0.92
N ILE A 101 -2.13 7.70 -0.84
CA ILE A 101 -0.80 8.27 -0.89
C ILE A 101 -0.31 8.25 -2.32
N LYS A 102 0.01 9.43 -2.84
CA LYS A 102 0.59 9.59 -4.16
C LYS A 102 2.09 9.29 -4.11
N ASN A 103 2.83 10.01 -3.28
CA ASN A 103 4.28 9.86 -3.15
C ASN A 103 4.80 10.36 -1.80
N ILE A 104 6.06 9.99 -1.53
CA ILE A 104 6.90 10.58 -0.48
C ILE A 104 8.16 11.11 -1.16
N VAL A 105 8.55 12.32 -0.84
CA VAL A 105 9.73 13.00 -1.40
C VAL A 105 10.65 13.40 -0.25
N LEU A 106 11.91 12.97 -0.31
CA LEU A 106 12.94 13.37 0.66
C LEU A 106 13.92 14.35 0.03
N ASP A 107 14.40 15.30 0.84
CA ASP A 107 15.43 16.28 0.51
C ASP A 107 15.20 16.92 -0.87
N ASP A 108 14.02 17.53 -1.02
CA ASP A 108 13.60 18.29 -2.19
C ASP A 108 13.70 17.53 -3.54
N GLY A 109 13.55 16.21 -3.50
CA GLY A 109 13.50 15.36 -4.70
C GLY A 109 14.67 14.39 -4.84
N ASN A 110 15.66 14.44 -3.95
CA ASN A 110 16.81 13.55 -3.99
C ASN A 110 16.43 12.07 -3.87
N VAL A 111 15.42 11.76 -3.04
CA VAL A 111 14.84 10.42 -2.95
C VAL A 111 13.33 10.52 -3.13
N THR A 112 12.77 9.71 -4.03
CA THR A 112 11.33 9.67 -4.27
C THR A 112 10.78 8.25 -4.13
N PHE A 113 9.66 8.14 -3.43
CA PHE A 113 8.84 6.93 -3.35
C PHE A 113 7.57 7.17 -4.14
N THR A 114 7.41 6.46 -5.26
CA THR A 114 6.16 6.49 -6.04
C THR A 114 5.18 5.48 -5.44
N CYS A 115 4.33 5.95 -4.53
CA CYS A 115 3.48 5.08 -3.71
C CYS A 115 2.21 4.62 -4.46
N GLU A 116 1.49 5.59 -5.04
CA GLU A 116 0.22 5.39 -5.79
C GLU A 116 -0.69 4.32 -5.17
N SER A 117 -0.98 4.46 -3.88
CA SER A 117 -1.70 3.43 -3.12
C SER A 117 -2.62 4.01 -2.05
N TRP A 118 -3.78 3.38 -1.91
CA TRP A 118 -4.62 3.50 -0.72
C TRP A 118 -3.93 2.87 0.49
N ILE A 119 -3.99 3.54 1.63
CA ILE A 119 -3.60 3.00 2.92
C ILE A 119 -4.73 3.16 3.93
N ASP A 120 -5.04 2.08 4.62
CA ASP A 120 -6.11 1.99 5.62
C ASP A 120 -5.52 1.56 6.95
N LYS A 121 -6.06 2.11 8.04
CA LYS A 121 -5.62 1.81 9.41
C LYS A 121 -5.73 0.32 9.75
N MET A 122 -6.73 -0.38 9.20
CA MET A 122 -6.98 -1.80 9.46
C MET A 122 -5.95 -2.73 8.82
N HIS A 123 -5.27 -2.28 7.75
CA HIS A 123 -4.22 -3.05 7.09
C HIS A 123 -2.86 -2.92 7.81
N GLY A 124 -2.71 -1.96 8.71
CA GLY A 124 -1.44 -1.68 9.38
C GLY A 124 -0.45 -0.90 8.49
N GLU A 125 0.84 -1.12 8.73
CA GLU A 125 1.92 -0.41 8.04
C GLU A 125 2.08 -0.85 6.59
N ARG A 126 2.48 0.10 5.74
CA ARG A 126 2.66 -0.11 4.30
C ARG A 126 4.06 0.30 3.90
N ILE A 127 4.81 -0.65 3.34
CA ILE A 127 6.14 -0.40 2.82
C ILE A 127 6.09 0.12 1.39
N PHE A 128 6.97 1.07 1.08
CA PHE A 128 7.23 1.58 -0.25
C PHE A 128 8.74 1.60 -0.48
N PHE A 129 9.16 1.24 -1.70
CA PHE A 129 10.57 1.24 -2.09
C PHE A 129 10.87 2.46 -2.97
N THR A 130 12.11 2.94 -2.96
CA THR A 130 12.50 4.07 -3.81
C THR A 130 12.47 3.67 -5.29
N ASN A 131 12.33 4.67 -6.15
CA ASN A 131 12.46 4.49 -7.60
C ASN A 131 13.87 4.81 -8.14
N LYS A 132 14.85 5.06 -7.26
CA LYS A 132 16.23 5.43 -7.63
C LYS A 132 16.91 4.30 -8.41
N GLN A 133 16.68 3.05 -8.02
CA GLN A 133 17.27 1.88 -8.67
C GLN A 133 16.30 0.70 -8.73
N SER A 134 16.39 -0.07 -9.81
CA SER A 134 15.61 -1.31 -10.00
C SER A 134 16.52 -2.52 -9.83
N TYR A 135 16.04 -3.53 -9.09
CA TYR A 135 16.81 -4.73 -8.77
C TYR A 135 16.11 -6.02 -9.23
N LEU A 136 16.83 -6.87 -9.95
CA LEU A 136 16.45 -8.27 -10.08
C LEU A 136 16.48 -8.96 -8.70
N PRO A 137 15.77 -10.10 -8.50
CA PRO A 137 15.81 -10.81 -7.22
C PRO A 137 17.23 -11.18 -6.75
N SER A 138 18.13 -11.54 -7.68
CA SER A 138 19.53 -11.85 -7.39
C SER A 138 20.36 -10.62 -7.01
N GLU A 139 19.99 -9.44 -7.50
CA GLU A 139 20.69 -8.17 -7.33
C GLU A 139 20.15 -7.35 -6.14
N THR A 140 19.02 -7.76 -5.56
CA THR A 140 18.41 -7.06 -4.43
C THR A 140 19.41 -7.03 -3.27
N PRO A 141 19.72 -5.86 -2.68
CA PRO A 141 20.62 -5.75 -1.54
C PRO A 141 20.21 -6.70 -0.42
N ALA A 142 21.19 -7.33 0.23
CA ALA A 142 20.95 -8.41 1.20
C ALA A 142 19.98 -7.98 2.32
N TRP A 143 20.17 -6.78 2.85
CA TRP A 143 19.29 -6.19 3.88
C TRP A 143 17.85 -5.97 3.40
N LEU A 144 17.66 -5.68 2.12
CA LEU A 144 16.34 -5.41 1.53
C LEU A 144 15.59 -6.69 1.15
N LYS A 145 16.29 -7.82 1.00
CA LYS A 145 15.67 -9.11 0.63
C LYS A 145 14.59 -9.53 1.60
N TYR A 146 14.80 -9.34 2.90
CA TYR A 146 13.82 -9.67 3.93
C TYR A 146 12.55 -8.83 3.77
N LEU A 147 12.68 -7.51 3.61
CA LEU A 147 11.54 -6.60 3.45
C LEU A 147 10.78 -6.87 2.15
N ARG A 148 11.49 -7.10 1.04
CA ARG A 148 10.90 -7.52 -0.23
C ARG A 148 10.14 -8.84 -0.09
N GLY A 149 10.71 -9.81 0.62
CA GLY A 149 10.07 -11.09 0.91
C GLY A 149 8.79 -10.93 1.73
N LYS A 150 8.83 -10.11 2.79
CA LYS A 150 7.68 -9.82 3.65
C LYS A 150 6.55 -9.12 2.92
N ASP A 151 6.85 -8.14 2.07
CA ASP A 151 5.84 -7.47 1.25
C ASP A 151 5.18 -8.48 0.28
N LEU A 152 5.97 -9.32 -0.40
CA LEU A 152 5.46 -10.37 -1.28
C LEU A 152 4.62 -11.43 -0.55
N GLU A 153 5.01 -11.84 0.65
CA GLU A 153 4.22 -12.72 1.52
C GLU A 153 2.87 -12.08 1.86
N SER A 154 2.86 -10.79 2.22
CA SER A 154 1.63 -10.07 2.53
C SER A 154 0.68 -9.95 1.33
N LEU A 155 1.22 -9.78 0.12
CA LEU A 155 0.45 -9.72 -1.13
C LEU A 155 -0.13 -11.07 -1.54
N ARG A 156 0.48 -12.20 -1.14
CA ARG A 156 -0.09 -13.54 -1.34
C ARG A 156 -1.16 -13.85 -0.31
N GLY A 157 -0.96 -13.40 0.93
CA GLY A 157 -1.84 -13.64 2.07
C GLY A 157 -2.09 -15.14 2.33
N ASN A 158 -3.25 -15.44 2.89
CA ASN A 158 -3.73 -16.82 3.07
C ASN A 158 -5.02 -17.07 2.27
N ASP A 159 -5.29 -18.34 1.97
CA ASP A 159 -6.41 -18.77 1.11
C ASP A 159 -7.70 -19.05 1.90
N GLU A 160 -7.82 -18.57 3.13
CA GLU A 160 -8.85 -19.05 4.07
C GLU A 160 -10.07 -18.13 4.18
N THR A 161 -9.96 -16.83 3.88
CA THR A 161 -11.01 -15.86 4.20
C THR A 161 -11.60 -15.15 2.97
N GLU A 162 -12.79 -14.59 3.14
CA GLU A 162 -13.40 -13.66 2.20
C GLU A 162 -12.61 -12.35 2.15
N ARG A 163 -12.33 -11.87 0.94
CA ARG A 163 -11.52 -10.66 0.72
C ARG A 163 -12.23 -9.40 1.18
N LYS A 164 -11.51 -8.52 1.88
CA LYS A 164 -12.01 -7.23 2.37
C LYS A 164 -11.53 -6.06 1.50
N PRO A 165 -12.27 -4.92 1.46
CA PRO A 165 -11.96 -3.82 0.54
C PRO A 165 -10.56 -3.20 0.69
N PHE A 166 -9.99 -3.24 1.90
CA PHE A 166 -8.67 -2.69 2.19
C PHE A 166 -7.52 -3.67 1.93
N GLU A 167 -7.82 -4.95 1.64
CA GLU A 167 -6.81 -5.98 1.44
C GLU A 167 -6.18 -5.87 0.05
N ARG A 168 -4.86 -6.08 -0.01
CA ARG A 168 -4.08 -6.20 -1.25
C ARG A 168 -3.66 -7.64 -1.51
N ILE A 169 -4.48 -8.59 -1.09
CA ILE A 169 -4.18 -10.02 -1.22
C ILE A 169 -4.61 -10.49 -2.61
N TYR A 170 -3.68 -11.06 -3.36
CA TYR A 170 -3.88 -11.62 -4.70
C TYR A 170 -3.83 -13.14 -4.62
N GLY A 171 -4.94 -13.78 -5.00
CA GLY A 171 -5.04 -15.24 -5.10
C GLY A 171 -5.82 -15.64 -6.35
N TYR A 172 -5.80 -16.91 -6.70
CA TYR A 172 -6.43 -17.43 -7.91
C TYR A 172 -7.60 -18.35 -7.60
N ASP A 173 -8.58 -18.38 -8.49
CA ASP A 173 -9.77 -19.21 -8.36
C ASP A 173 -10.35 -19.54 -9.74
N LEU A 174 -11.28 -20.49 -9.78
CA LEU A 174 -12.06 -20.85 -10.95
C LEU A 174 -13.20 -19.84 -11.18
N TYR A 175 -13.74 -19.82 -12.39
CA TYR A 175 -15.00 -19.13 -12.66
C TYR A 175 -16.16 -20.02 -12.21
N ASN A 176 -16.43 -19.98 -10.92
CA ASN A 176 -17.51 -20.69 -10.23
C ASN A 176 -18.59 -19.74 -9.69
N ASP A 177 -18.50 -18.45 -10.05
CA ASP A 177 -19.29 -17.33 -9.54
C ASP A 177 -20.02 -16.58 -10.67
N LEU A 178 -20.32 -17.27 -11.78
CA LEU A 178 -21.01 -16.71 -12.95
C LEU A 178 -22.56 -16.76 -12.81
N GLY A 179 -23.06 -17.34 -11.72
CA GLY A 179 -24.49 -17.51 -11.42
C GLY A 179 -25.05 -18.89 -11.75
N ASP A 180 -26.31 -19.09 -11.35
CA ASP A 180 -26.96 -20.40 -11.35
C ASP A 180 -27.09 -21.02 -12.75
N GLY A 181 -26.95 -22.35 -12.81
CA GLY A 181 -27.09 -23.14 -14.04
C GLY A 181 -25.93 -23.02 -15.02
N ARG A 182 -24.85 -22.32 -14.67
CA ARG A 182 -23.64 -22.21 -15.49
C ARG A 182 -22.58 -23.23 -15.05
N PRO A 183 -21.84 -23.84 -15.99
CA PRO A 183 -20.74 -24.72 -15.64
C PRO A 183 -19.57 -23.93 -15.05
N VAL A 184 -18.77 -24.60 -14.22
CA VAL A 184 -17.51 -24.05 -13.70
C VAL A 184 -16.47 -24.01 -14.82
N LEU A 185 -15.80 -22.88 -15.03
CA LEU A 185 -14.70 -22.76 -16.01
C LEU A 185 -13.33 -22.70 -15.31
N GLY A 186 -12.37 -23.45 -15.84
CA GLY A 186 -10.98 -23.53 -15.39
C GLY A 186 -10.54 -24.93 -14.93
N GLY A 187 -11.43 -25.90 -14.88
CA GLY A 187 -11.13 -27.31 -14.56
C GLY A 187 -10.64 -28.11 -15.77
N GLN A 188 -10.46 -29.42 -15.61
CA GLN A 188 -10.10 -30.31 -16.71
C GLN A 188 -11.20 -30.42 -17.77
N GLU A 189 -12.47 -30.46 -17.35
CA GLU A 189 -13.62 -30.58 -18.27
C GLU A 189 -13.84 -29.31 -19.10
N HIS A 190 -13.57 -28.13 -18.51
CA HIS A 190 -13.70 -26.84 -19.15
C HIS A 190 -12.44 -25.98 -18.91
N PRO A 191 -11.34 -26.23 -19.63
CA PRO A 191 -10.11 -25.47 -19.45
C PRO A 191 -10.32 -23.97 -19.70
N TYR A 192 -9.89 -23.14 -18.75
CA TYR A 192 -10.07 -21.69 -18.81
C TYR A 192 -9.06 -20.98 -17.88
N PRO A 193 -8.65 -19.73 -18.17
CA PRO A 193 -7.83 -18.94 -17.26
C PRO A 193 -8.43 -18.84 -15.85
N ARG A 194 -7.57 -18.68 -14.84
CA ARG A 194 -7.99 -18.38 -13.47
C ARG A 194 -8.44 -16.93 -13.35
N ARG A 195 -9.36 -16.65 -12.43
CA ARG A 195 -9.71 -15.30 -11.99
C ARG A 195 -9.09 -14.97 -10.64
N CYS A 196 -9.19 -13.71 -10.22
CA CYS A 196 -8.84 -13.31 -8.85
C CYS A 196 -9.80 -13.96 -7.83
N ARG A 197 -9.26 -14.55 -6.77
CA ARG A 197 -10.02 -15.14 -5.66
C ARG A 197 -10.74 -14.05 -4.85
N THR A 198 -12.05 -14.19 -4.64
CA THR A 198 -12.82 -13.31 -3.73
C THR A 198 -13.09 -13.93 -2.37
N GLY A 199 -13.09 -15.27 -2.25
CA GLY A 199 -13.37 -15.98 -0.99
C GLY A 199 -14.80 -15.84 -0.47
N ARG A 200 -15.71 -15.27 -1.28
CA ARG A 200 -17.15 -15.18 -0.97
C ARG A 200 -17.74 -16.58 -0.92
N THR A 201 -18.66 -16.80 0.01
CA THR A 201 -19.39 -18.07 0.08
C THR A 201 -20.24 -18.25 -1.17
N LYS A 202 -20.26 -19.48 -1.67
CA LYS A 202 -21.09 -19.88 -2.80
C LYS A 202 -22.57 -19.72 -2.47
N THR A 203 -23.37 -19.32 -3.44
CA THR A 203 -24.83 -19.32 -3.28
C THR A 203 -25.36 -20.76 -3.21
N PRO A 204 -26.42 -21.02 -2.42
CA PRO A 204 -27.03 -22.35 -2.37
C PRO A 204 -27.52 -22.77 -3.76
N GLY A 205 -26.87 -23.75 -4.38
CA GLY A 205 -27.16 -24.22 -5.74
C GLY A 205 -25.94 -24.33 -6.66
N GLU A 206 -24.82 -23.68 -6.33
CA GLU A 206 -23.57 -23.79 -7.07
C GLU A 206 -22.89 -25.15 -6.76
N THR A 207 -22.98 -26.10 -7.69
CA THR A 207 -22.41 -27.44 -7.49
C THR A 207 -20.87 -27.41 -7.51
N SER A 208 -20.25 -28.02 -6.50
CA SER A 208 -18.81 -28.29 -6.45
C SER A 208 -18.48 -29.50 -7.31
N LYS A 209 -18.16 -29.27 -8.59
CA LYS A 209 -17.38 -30.24 -9.35
C LYS A 209 -16.12 -29.57 -9.87
N GLY A 210 -15.02 -29.84 -9.18
CA GLY A 210 -13.71 -29.27 -9.44
C GLY A 210 -12.85 -29.41 -8.20
N THR A 211 -12.47 -30.65 -7.88
CA THR A 211 -11.36 -30.93 -6.96
C THR A 211 -10.07 -30.32 -7.53
N HIS A 212 -9.27 -29.76 -6.63
CA HIS A 212 -7.89 -29.32 -6.87
C HIS A 212 -7.02 -30.45 -7.45
#